data_AF-A0A5B8B6V6-F1
#
_entry.id   AF-A0A5B8B6V6-F1
#
_cell.length_a   1.000
_cell.length_b   1.000
_cell.length_c   1.000
_cell.angle_alpha   90.00
_cell.angle_beta   90.00
_cell.angle_gamma   90.00
#
_symmetry.space_group_name_H-M   'P 1'
#
loop_
_entity.id
_entity.type
_entity.pdbx_description
1 polymer ?
#
loop_
_entity_poly.entity_id
_entity_poly.type
_entity_poly.pdbx_seq_one_letter_code
_entity_poly.pdbx_strand_id
1 'polypeptide(L)'
;MTAADDTSLLHGGDPSADLSSFRQALGQFATGVTVVAADGETGPFAVTANSFQSVSLEPPLILWSLRRQSSKIASFLQADHFAVNVLAASQTELAGHFARSGGDKFAACEWSRGLHGVPLLAGVAAHFECAKVAEHDGGDHVVFIGKVERYACFDRSGLIFAQGRYALAISHPGRPSDLQIDGHPRDDFFLPLLARAYAYLAGAFSEHHSAEGVTTAESRVLAFLATGSGASAEAIAARTFLGENTVQDALAKLIAGGHVAPRPPGALVITESGLALLGRITARARAFEAEKLADLPAEDVAATRRVLRELAARGGG
;
A
#
# COMPACT_ATOMS: atom_id res chain seq x y z
N MET A 1 -33.12 19.28 -14.10
CA MET A 1 -31.72 18.79 -13.99
C MET A 1 -31.78 17.38 -13.46
N THR A 2 -31.84 16.40 -14.35
CA THR A 2 -31.62 14.99 -14.00
C THR A 2 -30.18 14.85 -13.53
N ALA A 3 -29.98 14.28 -12.34
CA ALA A 3 -28.65 13.90 -11.88
C ALA A 3 -28.01 13.06 -12.99
N ALA A 4 -26.86 13.49 -13.51
CA ALA A 4 -26.07 12.66 -14.38
C ALA A 4 -25.70 11.42 -13.54
N ASP A 5 -26.20 10.26 -13.98
CA ASP A 5 -25.82 8.98 -13.39
C ASP A 5 -24.32 8.85 -13.62
N ASP A 6 -23.51 8.97 -12.56
CA ASP A 6 -22.08 8.83 -12.67
C ASP A 6 -21.79 7.35 -12.88
N THR A 7 -21.68 6.96 -14.14
CA THR A 7 -21.39 5.58 -14.58
C THR A 7 -20.05 5.04 -14.05
N SER A 8 -19.26 5.88 -13.35
CA SER A 8 -18.01 5.50 -12.68
C SER A 8 -18.14 5.20 -11.18
N LEU A 9 -19.34 5.35 -10.59
CA LEU A 9 -19.58 5.04 -9.17
C LEU A 9 -19.36 3.54 -8.90
N LEU A 10 -18.27 3.20 -8.22
CA LEU A 10 -17.96 1.81 -7.86
C LEU A 10 -18.90 1.30 -6.75
N HIS A 11 -18.97 2.01 -5.62
CA HIS A 11 -19.82 1.71 -4.47
C HIS A 11 -20.25 3.01 -3.79
N GLY A 12 -21.47 3.05 -3.24
CA GLY A 12 -21.98 4.18 -2.46
C GLY A 12 -23.08 3.71 -1.51
N GLY A 13 -23.19 4.32 -0.34
CA GLY A 13 -24.19 3.93 0.66
C GLY A 13 -23.84 4.36 2.08
N ASP A 14 -24.61 3.86 3.04
CA ASP A 14 -24.37 4.07 4.47
C ASP A 14 -23.20 3.19 4.95
N PRO A 15 -22.16 3.74 5.59
CA PRO A 15 -21.05 2.97 6.14
C PRO A 15 -21.48 1.82 7.06
N SER A 16 -22.61 1.96 7.77
CA SER A 16 -23.13 0.93 8.67
C SER A 16 -23.68 -0.31 7.93
N ALA A 17 -24.02 -0.19 6.65
CA ALA A 17 -24.54 -1.28 5.83
C ALA A 17 -23.42 -2.07 5.12
N ASP A 18 -22.31 -1.41 4.74
CA ASP A 18 -21.15 -2.06 4.11
C ASP A 18 -19.83 -1.38 4.51
N LEU A 19 -19.24 -1.86 5.60
CA LEU A 19 -17.96 -1.38 6.11
C LEU A 19 -16.78 -1.70 5.18
N SER A 20 -16.86 -2.74 4.33
CA SER A 20 -15.79 -3.08 3.40
C SER A 20 -15.70 -2.04 2.29
N SER A 21 -16.84 -1.69 1.69
CA SER A 21 -16.91 -0.63 0.69
C SER A 21 -16.53 0.75 1.27
N PHE A 22 -16.94 1.04 2.50
CA PHE A 22 -16.52 2.27 3.18
C PHE A 22 -14.98 2.32 3.38
N ARG A 23 -14.36 1.22 3.84
CA ARG A 23 -12.90 1.12 3.97
C ARG A 23 -12.19 1.27 2.63
N GLN A 24 -12.75 0.69 1.56
CA GLN A 24 -12.22 0.84 0.21
C GLN A 24 -12.28 2.29 -0.27
N ALA A 25 -13.35 3.03 0.06
CA ALA A 25 -13.46 4.45 -0.23
C ALA A 25 -12.41 5.28 0.54
N LEU A 26 -12.21 5.01 1.84
CA LEU A 26 -11.15 5.66 2.63
C LEU A 26 -9.76 5.42 2.03
N GLY A 27 -9.53 4.22 1.48
CA GLY A 27 -8.28 3.86 0.80
C GLY A 27 -7.97 4.68 -0.45
N GLN A 28 -8.91 5.45 -1.00
CA GLN A 28 -8.63 6.36 -2.12
C GLN A 28 -7.71 7.52 -1.70
N PHE A 29 -7.70 7.88 -0.41
CA PHE A 29 -6.73 8.83 0.13
C PHE A 29 -5.39 8.14 0.34
N ALA A 30 -4.43 8.41 -0.55
CA ALA A 30 -3.09 7.87 -0.46
C ALA A 30 -2.33 8.47 0.74
N THR A 31 -1.59 7.62 1.44
CA THR A 31 -0.84 8.00 2.67
C THR A 31 0.58 7.47 2.60
N GLY A 32 1.49 8.12 3.35
CA GLY A 32 2.75 7.49 3.72
C GLY A 32 2.52 6.38 4.76
N VAL A 33 3.48 5.48 4.90
CA VAL A 33 3.46 4.44 5.95
C VAL A 33 4.44 4.80 7.05
N THR A 34 3.99 4.69 8.30
CA THR A 34 4.84 4.94 9.47
C THR A 34 4.84 3.75 10.42
N VAL A 35 5.91 3.62 11.19
CA VAL A 35 5.93 2.80 12.41
C VAL A 35 6.02 3.76 13.60
N VAL A 36 4.97 3.78 14.41
CA VAL A 36 4.98 4.54 15.66
C VAL A 36 5.54 3.65 16.76
N ALA A 37 6.57 4.12 17.43
CA ALA A 37 7.32 3.36 18.42
C ALA A 37 7.50 4.15 19.71
N ALA A 38 7.49 3.48 20.84
CA ALA A 38 7.79 4.05 22.14
C ALA A 38 8.55 3.03 23.00
N ASP A 39 9.17 3.51 24.06
CA ASP A 39 9.79 2.66 25.06
C ASP A 39 8.85 2.49 26.25
N GLY A 40 8.80 1.29 26.83
CA GLY A 40 7.97 0.97 27.99
C GLY A 40 8.74 0.14 29.00
N GLU A 41 8.10 -0.17 30.13
CA GLU A 41 8.74 -0.91 31.24
C GLU A 41 9.31 -2.27 30.82
N THR A 42 8.65 -2.95 29.88
CA THR A 42 9.04 -4.27 29.38
C THR A 42 9.90 -4.20 28.11
N GLY A 43 10.32 -3.00 27.71
CA GLY A 43 11.11 -2.73 26.51
C GLY A 43 10.33 -2.01 25.41
N PRO A 44 10.94 -1.88 24.21
CA PRO A 44 10.37 -1.10 23.12
C PRO A 44 9.14 -1.77 22.52
N PHE A 45 8.15 -0.97 22.13
CA PHE A 45 6.97 -1.43 21.44
C PHE A 45 6.61 -0.49 20.28
N ALA A 46 5.98 -1.06 19.26
CA ALA A 46 5.62 -0.29 18.07
C ALA A 46 4.44 -0.90 17.31
N VAL A 47 3.85 -0.06 16.45
CA VAL A 47 2.74 -0.40 15.57
C VAL A 47 2.89 0.33 14.24
N THR A 48 2.58 -0.36 13.14
CA THR A 48 2.45 0.29 11.83
C THR A 48 1.17 1.13 11.81
N ALA A 49 1.28 2.37 11.36
CA ALA A 49 0.17 3.29 11.20
C ALA A 49 0.30 4.09 9.90
N ASN A 50 -0.82 4.30 9.23
CA ASN A 50 -0.94 5.22 8.08
C ASN A 50 -1.95 6.34 8.36
N SER A 51 -2.37 6.50 9.62
CA SER A 51 -3.22 7.59 10.12
C SER A 51 -2.44 8.84 10.51
N PHE A 52 -1.11 8.84 10.34
CA PHE A 52 -0.23 9.97 10.63
C PHE A 52 -0.57 11.18 9.76
N GLN A 53 -0.62 12.37 10.35
CA GLN A 53 -0.75 13.66 9.67
C GLN A 53 0.01 14.78 10.42
N SER A 54 0.49 15.79 9.69
CA SER A 54 0.96 17.05 10.27
C SER A 54 -0.24 17.92 10.70
N VAL A 55 -0.13 18.59 11.85
CA VAL A 55 -1.20 19.42 12.42
C VAL A 55 -0.82 20.90 12.43
N SER A 56 0.37 21.22 12.92
CA SER A 56 0.83 22.61 13.05
C SER A 56 2.34 22.71 12.86
N LEU A 57 2.80 23.86 12.37
CA LEU A 57 4.23 24.20 12.31
C LEU A 57 4.69 24.93 13.57
N GLU A 58 3.83 25.76 14.18
CA GLU A 58 4.14 26.49 15.41
C GLU A 58 2.94 26.45 16.37
N PRO A 59 3.04 25.72 17.50
CA PRO A 59 4.09 24.75 17.82
C PRO A 59 4.09 23.56 16.82
N PRO A 60 5.22 22.85 16.65
CA PRO A 60 5.31 21.75 15.70
C PRO A 60 4.53 20.53 16.21
N LEU A 61 3.33 20.31 15.66
CA LEU A 61 2.40 19.26 16.08
C LEU A 61 2.12 18.28 14.96
N ILE A 62 2.03 17.00 15.32
CA ILE A 62 1.55 15.91 14.48
C ILE A 62 0.44 15.16 15.21
N LEU A 63 -0.34 14.37 14.46
CA LEU A 63 -1.29 13.42 15.03
C LEU A 63 -1.18 12.05 14.37
N TRP A 64 -1.69 11.04 15.06
CA TRP A 64 -1.97 9.72 14.53
C TRP A 64 -3.04 9.04 15.37
N SER A 65 -3.61 7.94 14.88
CA SER A 65 -4.71 7.23 15.55
C SER A 65 -4.40 5.75 15.72
N LEU A 66 -4.72 5.20 16.90
CA LEU A 66 -4.58 3.77 17.22
C LEU A 66 -5.92 3.15 17.60
N ARG A 67 -6.22 1.99 17.05
CA ARG A 67 -7.44 1.24 17.37
C ARG A 67 -7.48 0.86 18.85
N ARG A 68 -8.63 1.03 19.50
CA ARG A 68 -8.83 0.67 20.92
C ARG A 68 -8.59 -0.80 21.23
N GLN A 69 -8.79 -1.66 20.25
CA GLN A 69 -8.57 -3.11 20.38
C GLN A 69 -7.10 -3.51 20.11
N SER A 70 -6.20 -2.55 19.84
CA SER A 70 -4.77 -2.84 19.69
C SER A 70 -4.21 -3.40 21.00
N SER A 71 -3.40 -4.45 20.92
CA SER A 71 -2.66 -4.99 22.06
C SER A 71 -1.67 -4.00 22.67
N LYS A 72 -1.36 -2.90 21.96
CA LYS A 72 -0.44 -1.84 22.38
C LYS A 72 -1.15 -0.58 22.90
N ILE A 73 -2.49 -0.55 22.92
CA ILE A 73 -3.23 0.65 23.30
C ILE A 73 -2.88 1.13 24.72
N ALA A 74 -2.86 0.21 25.69
CA ALA A 74 -2.55 0.54 27.08
C ALA A 74 -1.13 1.11 27.22
N SER A 75 -0.17 0.55 26.50
CA SER A 75 1.22 1.03 26.50
C SER A 75 1.34 2.43 25.90
N PHE A 76 0.64 2.75 24.81
CA PHE A 76 0.66 4.09 24.23
C PHE A 76 -0.07 5.14 25.09
N LEU A 77 -1.15 4.75 25.78
CA LEU A 77 -1.83 5.63 26.74
C LEU A 77 -0.93 5.98 27.94
N GLN A 78 -0.02 5.09 28.33
CA GLN A 78 0.93 5.34 29.41
C GLN A 78 2.22 6.03 28.95
N ALA A 79 2.60 5.93 27.68
CA ALA A 79 3.83 6.52 27.18
C ALA A 79 3.72 8.04 27.01
N ASP A 80 4.64 8.78 27.64
CA ASP A 80 4.75 10.24 27.49
C ASP A 80 5.46 10.66 26.20
N HIS A 81 6.29 9.79 25.62
CA HIS A 81 7.08 10.07 24.42
C HIS A 81 6.96 8.94 23.41
N PHE A 82 6.98 9.28 22.13
CA PHE A 82 6.99 8.32 21.03
C PHE A 82 7.76 8.86 19.83
N ALA A 83 8.26 7.95 18.99
CA ALA A 83 8.83 8.25 17.69
C ALA A 83 7.86 7.84 16.57
N VAL A 84 7.75 8.68 15.55
CA VAL A 84 7.16 8.33 14.25
C VAL A 84 8.30 8.05 13.27
N ASN A 85 8.38 6.81 12.80
CA ASN A 85 9.36 6.36 11.81
C ASN A 85 8.68 6.28 10.43
N VAL A 86 8.92 7.24 9.54
CA VAL A 86 8.32 7.26 8.19
C VAL A 86 9.09 6.31 7.29
N LEU A 87 8.47 5.20 6.89
CA LEU A 87 9.15 4.12 6.18
C LEU A 87 9.57 4.53 4.76
N ALA A 88 10.74 4.04 4.35
CA ALA A 88 11.21 4.16 2.96
C ALA A 88 10.54 3.10 2.06
N ALA A 89 10.50 3.35 0.75
CA ALA A 89 9.87 2.51 -0.25
C ALA A 89 10.35 1.04 -0.24
N SER A 90 11.59 0.79 0.19
CA SER A 90 12.17 -0.56 0.32
C SER A 90 11.70 -1.33 1.56
N GLN A 91 10.98 -0.69 2.49
CA GLN A 91 10.67 -1.24 3.82
C GLN A 91 9.25 -1.82 3.93
N THR A 92 8.73 -2.42 2.84
CA THR A 92 7.42 -3.08 2.85
C THR A 92 7.34 -4.25 3.85
N GLU A 93 8.44 -4.98 4.01
CA GLU A 93 8.52 -6.08 4.98
C GLU A 93 8.42 -5.56 6.42
N LEU A 94 9.11 -4.45 6.71
CA LEU A 94 9.08 -3.80 8.02
C LEU A 94 7.67 -3.28 8.35
N ALA A 95 6.97 -2.71 7.36
CA ALA A 95 5.58 -2.28 7.50
C ALA A 95 4.66 -3.44 7.89
N GLY A 96 4.77 -4.59 7.21
CA GLY A 96 4.01 -5.79 7.53
C GLY A 96 4.37 -6.38 8.90
N HIS A 97 5.66 -6.43 9.22
CA HIS A 97 6.17 -6.93 10.49
C HIS A 97 5.62 -6.16 11.70
N PHE A 98 5.63 -4.83 11.64
CA PHE A 98 5.08 -4.00 12.71
C PHE A 98 3.55 -3.90 12.73
N ALA A 99 2.85 -4.32 11.67
CA ALA A 99 1.38 -4.37 11.62
C ALA A 99 0.81 -5.61 12.34
N ARG A 100 1.55 -6.72 12.36
CA ARG A 100 1.12 -8.00 12.97
C ARG A 100 1.17 -7.97 14.50
N SER A 101 0.43 -8.87 15.15
CA SER A 101 0.48 -9.03 16.61
C SER A 101 1.50 -10.11 17.01
N GLY A 102 2.10 -9.95 18.20
CA GLY A 102 3.04 -10.91 18.77
C GLY A 102 4.50 -10.76 18.30
N GLY A 103 5.36 -11.62 18.86
CA GLY A 103 6.80 -11.68 18.56
C GLY A 103 7.65 -10.57 19.19
N ASP A 104 8.94 -10.82 19.31
CA ASP A 104 9.93 -9.77 19.57
C ASP A 104 10.21 -9.04 18.25
N LYS A 105 9.46 -7.97 18.00
CA LYS A 105 9.53 -7.25 16.72
C LYS A 105 10.87 -6.54 16.52
N PHE A 106 11.51 -6.09 17.59
CA PHE A 106 12.73 -5.29 17.51
C PHE A 106 13.99 -6.14 17.33
N ALA A 107 13.92 -7.45 17.61
CA ALA A 107 15.02 -8.38 17.33
C ALA A 107 15.30 -8.58 15.82
N ALA A 108 14.32 -8.31 14.95
CA ALA A 108 14.40 -8.55 13.52
C ALA A 108 14.81 -7.32 12.69
N CYS A 109 15.14 -6.19 13.33
CA CYS A 109 15.51 -4.96 12.62
C CYS A 109 16.59 -4.16 13.35
N GLU A 110 17.35 -3.38 12.61
CA GLU A 110 18.29 -2.42 13.19
C GLU A 110 17.56 -1.16 13.66
N TRP A 111 17.87 -0.72 14.88
CA TRP A 111 17.30 0.48 15.47
C TRP A 111 18.24 1.06 16.54
N SER A 112 17.97 2.30 16.93
CA SER A 112 18.72 3.03 17.95
C SER A 112 17.79 3.79 18.90
N ARG A 113 18.31 4.23 20.04
CA ARG A 113 17.54 5.03 21.00
C ARG A 113 17.66 6.53 20.70
N GLY A 114 16.51 7.18 20.58
CA GLY A 114 16.35 8.62 20.46
C GLY A 114 16.27 9.36 21.80
N LEU A 115 15.75 10.58 21.77
CA LEU A 115 15.36 11.37 22.93
C LEU A 115 14.37 10.56 23.78
N HIS A 116 14.53 10.62 25.10
CA HIS A 116 13.68 9.87 26.04
C HIS A 116 13.67 8.35 25.78
N GLY A 117 14.66 7.83 25.05
CA GLY A 117 14.80 6.40 24.77
C GLY A 117 13.92 5.85 23.65
N VAL A 118 13.14 6.69 22.94
CA VAL A 118 12.19 6.24 21.91
C VAL A 118 12.91 5.49 20.76
N PRO A 119 12.35 4.40 20.21
CA PRO A 119 13.02 3.63 19.16
C PRO A 119 13.03 4.32 17.78
N LEU A 120 14.22 4.46 17.19
CA LEU A 120 14.45 4.99 15.85
C LEU A 120 14.94 3.88 14.92
N LEU A 121 14.12 3.52 13.92
CA LEU A 121 14.41 2.43 12.97
C LEU A 121 15.43 2.85 11.91
N ALA A 122 16.37 1.98 11.54
CA ALA A 122 17.31 2.26 10.46
C ALA A 122 16.61 2.26 9.08
N GLY A 123 17.22 2.94 8.10
CA GLY A 123 16.79 2.90 6.69
C GLY A 123 15.52 3.67 6.33
N VAL A 124 14.89 4.36 7.30
CA VAL A 124 13.63 5.10 7.10
C VAL A 124 13.80 6.40 6.31
N ALA A 125 12.71 6.95 5.77
CA ALA A 125 12.71 8.24 5.08
C ALA A 125 12.76 9.44 6.05
N ALA A 126 12.15 9.31 7.23
CA ALA A 126 12.21 10.35 8.27
C ALA A 126 11.95 9.81 9.68
N HIS A 127 12.40 10.57 10.68
CA HIS A 127 12.06 10.41 12.09
C HIS A 127 11.40 11.67 12.63
N PHE A 128 10.41 11.50 13.50
CA PHE A 128 9.89 12.54 14.38
C PHE A 128 9.86 12.01 15.80
N GLU A 129 10.55 12.66 16.72
CA GLU A 129 10.58 12.32 18.15
C GLU A 129 9.68 13.30 18.88
N CYS A 130 8.67 12.77 19.56
CA CYS A 130 7.53 13.53 20.02
C CYS A 130 7.28 13.35 21.53
N ALA A 131 6.98 14.45 22.21
CA ALA A 131 6.27 14.43 23.48
C ALA A 131 4.76 14.38 23.22
N LYS A 132 4.05 13.45 23.85
CA LYS A 132 2.59 13.35 23.77
C LYS A 132 1.96 14.52 24.54
N VAL A 133 1.09 15.27 23.88
CA VAL A 133 0.46 16.48 24.47
C VAL A 133 -1.04 16.34 24.69
N ALA A 134 -1.72 15.49 23.92
CA ALA A 134 -3.15 15.25 24.09
C ALA A 134 -3.57 13.89 23.53
N GLU A 135 -4.70 13.41 24.06
CA GLU A 135 -5.41 12.22 23.59
C GLU A 135 -6.89 12.57 23.42
N HIS A 136 -7.51 12.11 22.33
CA HIS A 136 -8.91 12.36 22.04
C HIS A 136 -9.65 11.08 21.63
N ASP A 137 -10.93 11.02 21.96
CA ASP A 137 -11.82 9.97 21.46
C ASP A 137 -12.00 10.13 19.95
N GLY A 138 -11.78 9.05 19.20
CA GLY A 138 -11.97 8.97 17.76
C GLY A 138 -12.88 7.81 17.36
N GLY A 139 -13.91 7.49 18.15
CA GLY A 139 -14.77 6.34 17.93
C GLY A 139 -14.07 5.04 18.33
N ASP A 140 -13.83 4.12 17.38
CA ASP A 140 -13.12 2.87 17.64
C ASP A 140 -11.58 3.04 17.75
N HIS A 141 -11.10 4.28 17.61
CA HIS A 141 -9.70 4.68 17.78
C HIS A 141 -9.54 5.71 18.91
N VAL A 142 -8.30 5.84 19.38
CA VAL A 142 -7.80 6.99 20.15
C VAL A 142 -6.89 7.80 19.25
N VAL A 143 -7.10 9.12 19.20
CA VAL A 143 -6.24 10.07 18.48
C VAL A 143 -5.19 10.60 19.43
N PHE A 144 -3.92 10.48 19.06
CA PHE A 144 -2.78 11.00 19.80
C PHE A 144 -2.24 12.24 19.11
N ILE A 145 -2.03 13.32 19.87
CA ILE A 145 -1.34 14.53 19.41
C ILE A 145 0.04 14.56 20.04
N GLY A 146 1.07 14.71 19.22
CA GLY A 146 2.47 14.81 19.65
C GLY A 146 3.08 16.15 19.24
N LYS A 147 3.82 16.77 20.16
CA LYS A 147 4.72 17.88 19.85
C LYS A 147 6.07 17.33 19.45
N VAL A 148 6.53 17.68 18.25
CA VAL A 148 7.83 17.25 17.73
C VAL A 148 8.93 18.02 18.44
N GLU A 149 9.85 17.30 19.07
CA GLU A 149 11.00 17.85 19.80
C GLU A 149 12.29 17.72 18.99
N ARG A 150 12.40 16.66 18.18
CA ARG A 150 13.50 16.45 17.23
C ARG A 150 12.99 15.74 15.98
N TYR A 151 13.58 16.03 14.84
CA TYR A 151 13.28 15.34 13.59
C TYR A 151 14.55 15.11 12.77
N ALA A 152 14.48 14.13 11.87
CA ALA A 152 15.50 13.88 10.86
C ALA A 152 14.83 13.50 9.54
N CYS A 153 15.40 13.94 8.42
CA CYS A 153 14.94 13.61 7.08
C CYS A 153 16.12 13.00 6.31
N PHE A 154 15.85 11.96 5.53
CA PHE A 154 16.83 11.26 4.72
C PHE A 154 16.43 11.31 3.24
N ASP A 155 17.43 11.31 2.36
CA ASP A 155 17.21 11.29 0.90
C ASP A 155 16.77 9.89 0.43
N ARG A 156 15.51 9.55 0.70
CA ARG A 156 14.87 8.28 0.37
C ARG A 156 13.41 8.51 0.03
N SER A 157 12.92 7.86 -1.03
CA SER A 157 11.49 7.87 -1.35
C SER A 157 10.68 7.18 -0.25
N GLY A 158 9.62 7.84 0.23
CA GLY A 158 8.71 7.27 1.23
C GLY A 158 7.86 6.14 0.66
N LEU A 159 7.54 5.16 1.52
CA LEU A 159 6.59 4.09 1.21
C LEU A 159 5.16 4.65 1.18
N ILE A 160 4.44 4.39 0.09
CA ILE A 160 3.05 4.80 -0.06
C ILE A 160 2.11 3.62 0.19
N PHE A 161 0.98 3.89 0.83
CA PHE A 161 -0.15 2.97 0.92
C PHE A 161 -1.40 3.66 0.37
N ALA A 162 -1.99 3.05 -0.66
CA ALA A 162 -3.18 3.56 -1.33
C ALA A 162 -4.01 2.38 -1.84
N GLN A 163 -5.33 2.47 -1.76
CA GLN A 163 -6.28 1.46 -2.25
C GLN A 163 -5.96 0.04 -1.74
N GLY A 164 -5.51 -0.08 -0.49
CA GLY A 164 -5.19 -1.36 0.15
C GLY A 164 -3.89 -2.02 -0.30
N ARG A 165 -3.02 -1.30 -1.03
CA ARG A 165 -1.75 -1.80 -1.56
C ARG A 165 -0.58 -0.88 -1.22
N TYR A 166 0.60 -1.46 -1.02
CA TYR A 166 1.85 -0.71 -1.05
C TYR A 166 2.13 -0.22 -2.47
N ALA A 167 2.67 0.99 -2.57
CA ALA A 167 2.98 1.67 -3.81
C ALA A 167 4.26 2.52 -3.69
N LEU A 168 4.76 2.95 -4.85
CA LEU A 168 5.87 3.88 -4.95
C LEU A 168 5.35 5.29 -5.24
N ALA A 169 6.00 6.29 -4.67
CA ALA A 169 5.86 7.67 -5.13
C ALA A 169 6.64 7.81 -6.45
N ILE A 170 5.91 7.84 -7.56
CA ILE A 170 6.47 8.20 -8.87
C ILE A 170 6.25 9.70 -9.05
N SER A 171 7.30 10.43 -9.44
CA SER A 171 7.18 11.85 -9.75
C SER A 171 6.05 12.06 -10.76
N HIS A 172 5.15 13.00 -10.46
CA HIS A 172 4.08 13.33 -11.39
C HIS A 172 4.70 13.72 -12.73
N PRO A 173 4.30 13.10 -13.85
CA PRO A 173 5.00 13.26 -15.12
C PRO A 173 4.68 14.60 -15.81
N GLY A 174 4.21 15.61 -15.06
CA GLY A 174 3.58 16.83 -15.60
C GLY A 174 2.15 16.58 -16.10
N ARG A 175 1.51 17.62 -16.65
CA ARG A 175 0.20 17.50 -17.31
C ARG A 175 0.34 16.66 -18.59
N PRO A 176 -0.76 16.10 -19.14
CA PRO A 176 -0.69 15.42 -20.44
C PRO A 176 -0.06 16.26 -21.57
N SER A 177 -0.23 17.58 -21.55
CA SER A 177 0.48 18.51 -22.46
C SER A 177 2.00 18.48 -22.30
N ASP A 178 2.47 18.25 -21.07
CA ASP A 178 3.89 18.25 -20.68
C ASP A 178 4.54 16.87 -20.92
N LEU A 179 3.74 15.88 -21.35
CA LEU A 179 4.22 14.58 -21.81
C LEU A 179 4.70 14.62 -23.26
N GLN A 180 4.51 15.74 -23.97
CA GLN A 180 5.10 15.96 -25.28
C GLN A 180 6.63 15.93 -25.16
N ILE A 181 7.30 15.26 -26.11
CA ILE A 181 8.76 15.20 -26.14
C ILE A 181 9.24 16.56 -26.66
N ASP A 182 9.34 17.54 -25.77
CA ASP A 182 9.72 18.91 -26.12
C ASP A 182 11.25 19.05 -26.24
N GLY A 183 11.90 18.22 -27.06
CA GLY A 183 13.28 18.40 -27.54
C GLY A 183 14.39 18.63 -26.49
N HIS A 184 14.09 18.66 -25.20
CA HIS A 184 15.07 18.91 -24.15
C HIS A 184 15.88 17.61 -24.01
N PRO A 185 17.22 17.65 -24.06
CA PRO A 185 18.06 16.44 -24.06
C PRO A 185 17.84 15.50 -22.87
N ARG A 186 17.20 15.98 -21.78
CA ARG A 186 16.84 15.18 -20.61
C ARG A 186 15.57 14.34 -20.78
N ASP A 187 14.70 14.70 -21.71
CA ASP A 187 13.42 14.02 -21.93
C ASP A 187 13.56 12.73 -22.74
N ASP A 188 14.68 12.57 -23.46
CA ASP A 188 15.03 11.38 -24.23
C ASP A 188 15.81 10.34 -23.41
N PHE A 189 16.08 10.61 -22.13
CA PHE A 189 16.65 9.59 -21.25
C PHE A 189 15.64 8.46 -21.01
N PHE A 190 16.18 7.24 -20.88
CA PHE A 190 15.38 6.03 -20.72
C PHE A 190 14.37 6.08 -19.56
N LEU A 191 14.77 6.63 -18.40
CA LEU A 191 13.92 6.62 -17.20
C LEU A 191 12.72 7.58 -17.31
N PRO A 192 12.87 8.85 -17.73
CA PRO A 192 11.74 9.72 -18.08
C PRO A 192 10.80 9.12 -19.13
N LEU A 193 11.32 8.53 -20.21
CA LEU A 193 10.50 7.89 -21.25
C LEU A 193 9.67 6.72 -20.67
N LEU A 194 10.30 5.87 -19.85
CA LEU A 194 9.62 4.74 -19.20
C LEU A 194 8.50 5.23 -18.25
N ALA A 195 8.77 6.26 -17.46
CA ALA A 195 7.79 6.81 -16.52
C ALA A 195 6.58 7.41 -17.24
N ARG A 196 6.79 8.15 -18.33
CA ARG A 196 5.71 8.73 -19.16
C ARG A 196 4.88 7.66 -19.86
N ALA A 197 5.55 6.67 -20.49
CA ALA A 197 4.87 5.55 -21.13
C ALA A 197 4.02 4.77 -20.13
N TYR A 198 4.56 4.50 -18.93
CA TYR A 198 3.80 3.88 -17.85
C TYR A 198 2.58 4.72 -17.45
N ALA A 199 2.74 6.03 -17.22
CA ALA A 199 1.64 6.91 -16.80
C ALA A 199 0.50 6.96 -17.85
N TYR A 200 0.84 7.04 -19.14
CA TYR A 200 -0.13 7.03 -20.23
C TYR A 200 -0.92 5.71 -20.28
N LEU A 201 -0.21 4.57 -20.21
CA LEU A 201 -0.83 3.25 -20.30
C LEU A 201 -1.62 2.89 -19.03
N ALA A 202 -1.12 3.25 -17.85
CA ALA A 202 -1.75 2.91 -16.57
C ALA A 202 -3.14 3.54 -16.41
N GLY A 203 -3.32 4.79 -16.87
CA GLY A 203 -4.62 5.46 -16.87
C GLY A 203 -5.66 4.69 -17.69
N ALA A 204 -5.33 4.38 -18.95
CA ALA A 204 -6.21 3.64 -19.85
C ALA A 204 -6.46 2.19 -19.40
N PHE A 205 -5.51 1.55 -18.70
CA PHE A 205 -5.66 0.18 -18.22
C PHE A 205 -6.61 0.05 -17.02
N SER A 206 -6.70 1.08 -16.16
CA SER A 206 -7.53 1.05 -14.96
C SER A 206 -9.02 0.83 -15.27
N GLU A 207 -9.52 1.37 -16.39
CA GLU A 207 -10.90 1.20 -16.85
C GLU A 207 -11.17 -0.25 -17.29
N HIS A 208 -10.16 -0.91 -17.86
CA HIS A 208 -10.26 -2.28 -18.35
C HIS A 208 -10.24 -3.31 -17.21
N HIS A 209 -9.54 -3.02 -16.11
CA HIS A 209 -9.42 -3.92 -14.97
C HIS A 209 -10.74 -4.08 -14.20
N SER A 210 -11.55 -3.02 -14.07
CA SER A 210 -12.74 -3.04 -13.22
C SER A 210 -13.97 -3.69 -13.86
N ALA A 211 -14.00 -3.85 -15.19
CA ALA A 211 -15.24 -4.20 -15.88
C ALA A 211 -15.55 -5.72 -15.93
N GLU A 212 -14.75 -6.58 -15.27
CA GLU A 212 -15.20 -7.93 -14.89
C GLU A 212 -15.89 -7.95 -13.51
N GLY A 213 -16.09 -6.78 -12.88
CA GLY A 213 -16.66 -6.67 -11.54
C GLY A 213 -15.70 -7.12 -10.43
N VAL A 214 -14.40 -7.21 -10.74
CA VAL A 214 -13.35 -7.70 -9.83
C VAL A 214 -12.38 -6.58 -9.48
N THR A 215 -12.09 -6.43 -8.19
CA THR A 215 -11.13 -5.42 -7.73
C THR A 215 -9.68 -5.83 -8.04
N THR A 216 -8.76 -4.86 -8.06
CA THR A 216 -7.32 -5.17 -8.22
C THR A 216 -6.78 -6.09 -7.13
N ALA A 217 -7.32 -6.01 -5.91
CA ALA A 217 -6.96 -6.92 -4.83
C ALA A 217 -7.36 -8.36 -5.16
N GLU A 218 -8.62 -8.58 -5.54
CA GLU A 218 -9.14 -9.90 -5.91
C GLU A 218 -8.38 -10.51 -7.10
N SER A 219 -8.09 -9.72 -8.14
CA SER A 219 -7.29 -10.17 -9.29
C SER A 219 -5.89 -10.65 -8.88
N ARG A 220 -5.20 -9.89 -8.01
CA ARG A 220 -3.87 -10.27 -7.50
C ARG A 220 -3.92 -11.55 -6.65
N VAL A 221 -4.94 -11.70 -5.81
CA VAL A 221 -5.14 -12.91 -4.98
C VAL A 221 -5.34 -14.13 -5.88
N LEU A 222 -6.21 -14.04 -6.90
CA LEU A 222 -6.44 -15.13 -7.85
C LEU A 222 -5.17 -15.48 -8.63
N ALA A 223 -4.47 -14.49 -9.18
CA ALA A 223 -3.24 -14.70 -9.93
C ALA A 223 -2.16 -15.38 -9.06
N PHE A 224 -2.04 -14.97 -7.80
CA PHE A 224 -1.11 -15.60 -6.87
C PHE A 224 -1.47 -17.07 -6.60
N LEU A 225 -2.72 -17.35 -6.25
CA LEU A 225 -3.19 -18.71 -5.96
C LEU A 225 -3.09 -19.66 -7.17
N ALA A 226 -3.21 -19.15 -8.39
CA ALA A 226 -3.03 -19.93 -9.61
C ALA A 226 -1.60 -20.45 -9.84
N THR A 227 -0.61 -19.86 -9.17
CA THR A 227 0.82 -20.24 -9.33
C THR A 227 1.32 -21.27 -8.31
N GLY A 228 0.51 -21.65 -7.33
CA GLY A 228 0.91 -22.53 -6.23
C GLY A 228 -0.13 -23.59 -5.89
N SER A 229 0.24 -24.50 -4.99
CA SER A 229 -0.65 -25.57 -4.47
C SER A 229 -1.57 -25.13 -3.32
N GLY A 230 -1.47 -23.86 -2.92
CA GLY A 230 -2.26 -23.20 -1.89
C GLY A 230 -1.41 -22.32 -0.97
N ALA A 231 -2.03 -21.36 -0.30
CA ALA A 231 -1.33 -20.41 0.58
C ALA A 231 -2.20 -19.88 1.72
N SER A 232 -1.58 -19.45 2.81
CA SER A 232 -2.27 -18.70 3.87
C SER A 232 -2.53 -17.26 3.42
N ALA A 233 -3.51 -16.59 4.04
CA ALA A 233 -3.77 -15.17 3.80
C ALA A 233 -2.54 -14.29 4.07
N GLU A 234 -1.72 -14.67 5.06
CA GLU A 234 -0.46 -14.02 5.38
C GLU A 234 0.55 -14.11 4.23
N ALA A 235 0.74 -15.30 3.68
CA ALA A 235 1.65 -15.51 2.55
C ALA A 235 1.17 -14.76 1.29
N ILE A 236 -0.14 -14.67 1.09
CA ILE A 236 -0.75 -13.88 0.01
C ILE A 236 -0.42 -12.40 0.20
N ALA A 237 -0.68 -11.82 1.37
CA ALA A 237 -0.40 -10.41 1.66
C ALA A 237 1.07 -10.05 1.42
N ALA A 238 1.98 -10.86 1.95
CA ALA A 238 3.42 -10.65 1.83
C ALA A 238 3.90 -10.64 0.36
N ARG A 239 3.36 -11.50 -0.50
CA ARG A 239 3.83 -11.66 -1.89
C ARG A 239 3.05 -10.83 -2.91
N THR A 240 1.88 -10.30 -2.54
CA THR A 240 1.05 -9.45 -3.42
C THR A 240 1.13 -7.96 -3.10
N PHE A 241 1.90 -7.61 -2.07
CA PHE A 241 2.04 -6.24 -1.54
C PHE A 241 0.69 -5.61 -1.17
N LEU A 242 -0.27 -6.45 -0.77
CA LEU A 242 -1.58 -6.04 -0.29
C LEU A 242 -1.55 -5.95 1.24
N GLY A 243 -2.31 -4.99 1.79
CA GLY A 243 -2.57 -4.93 3.22
C GLY A 243 -3.40 -6.14 3.68
N GLU A 244 -3.21 -6.57 4.93
CA GLU A 244 -3.88 -7.77 5.46
C GLU A 244 -5.41 -7.67 5.40
N ASN A 245 -5.99 -6.55 5.84
CA ASN A 245 -7.43 -6.33 5.75
C ASN A 245 -7.95 -6.39 4.30
N THR A 246 -7.17 -5.86 3.35
CA THR A 246 -7.51 -5.90 1.93
C THR A 246 -7.49 -7.32 1.37
N VAL A 247 -6.54 -8.15 1.80
CA VAL A 247 -6.52 -9.58 1.46
C VAL A 247 -7.72 -10.30 2.08
N GLN A 248 -8.06 -10.03 3.34
CA GLN A 248 -9.22 -10.65 3.99
C GLN A 248 -10.53 -10.29 3.30
N ASP A 249 -10.75 -9.01 3.00
CA ASP A 249 -11.95 -8.54 2.29
C ASP A 249 -12.06 -9.18 0.91
N ALA A 250 -10.95 -9.24 0.16
CA ALA A 250 -10.90 -9.89 -1.16
C ALA A 250 -11.19 -11.39 -1.08
N LEU A 251 -10.59 -12.09 -0.10
CA LEU A 251 -10.82 -13.52 0.11
C LEU A 251 -12.26 -13.81 0.50
N ALA A 252 -12.88 -13.00 1.36
CA ALA A 252 -14.28 -13.17 1.75
C ALA A 252 -15.21 -13.12 0.52
N LYS A 253 -15.00 -12.13 -0.38
CA LYS A 253 -15.76 -12.01 -1.63
C LYS A 253 -15.50 -13.19 -2.58
N LEU A 254 -14.24 -13.58 -2.77
CA LEU A 254 -13.87 -14.69 -3.66
C LEU A 254 -14.37 -16.05 -3.16
N ILE A 255 -14.38 -16.28 -1.84
CA ILE A 255 -14.94 -17.49 -1.22
C ILE A 255 -16.46 -17.50 -1.38
N ALA A 256 -17.13 -16.38 -1.09
CA ALA A 256 -18.58 -16.26 -1.27
C ALA A 256 -19.01 -16.49 -2.74
N GLY A 257 -18.20 -16.03 -3.70
CA GLY A 257 -18.38 -16.28 -5.13
C GLY A 257 -17.95 -17.68 -5.61
N GLY A 258 -17.42 -18.53 -4.73
CA GLY A 258 -16.95 -19.88 -5.07
C GLY A 258 -15.68 -19.93 -5.93
N HIS A 259 -14.94 -18.82 -6.03
CA HIS A 259 -13.69 -18.71 -6.81
C HIS A 259 -12.45 -19.19 -6.03
N VAL A 260 -12.53 -19.15 -4.70
CA VAL A 260 -11.48 -19.64 -3.78
C VAL A 260 -12.13 -20.56 -2.76
N ALA A 261 -11.44 -21.64 -2.39
CA ALA A 261 -11.89 -22.58 -1.37
C ALA A 261 -10.83 -22.78 -0.28
N PRO A 262 -11.24 -22.92 0.99
CA PRO A 262 -10.34 -23.32 2.06
C PRO A 262 -9.97 -24.81 1.91
N ARG A 263 -8.69 -25.12 2.10
CA ARG A 263 -8.12 -26.46 2.17
C ARG A 263 -7.43 -26.65 3.52
N PRO A 264 -7.84 -27.63 4.34
CA PRO A 264 -7.21 -27.85 5.64
C PRO A 264 -5.74 -28.33 5.52
N PRO A 265 -4.85 -27.92 6.44
CA PRO A 265 -5.08 -26.93 7.51
C PRO A 265 -4.73 -25.50 7.06
N GLY A 266 -5.75 -24.66 6.87
CA GLY A 266 -5.59 -23.19 6.71
C GLY A 266 -5.06 -22.68 5.37
N ALA A 267 -4.87 -23.55 4.37
CA ALA A 267 -4.47 -23.14 3.02
C ALA A 267 -5.70 -22.68 2.22
N LEU A 268 -5.50 -21.75 1.30
CA LEU A 268 -6.51 -21.31 0.33
C LEU A 268 -6.09 -21.78 -1.05
N VAL A 269 -7.04 -22.30 -1.83
CA VAL A 269 -6.80 -22.78 -3.19
C VAL A 269 -7.79 -22.15 -4.15
N ILE A 270 -7.33 -21.88 -5.37
CA ILE A 270 -8.21 -21.40 -6.44
C ILE A 270 -9.08 -22.56 -6.94
N THR A 271 -10.36 -22.29 -7.21
CA THR A 271 -11.29 -23.28 -7.80
C THR A 271 -11.27 -23.22 -9.32
N GLU A 272 -11.94 -24.15 -9.99
CA GLU A 272 -12.15 -24.10 -11.44
C GLU A 272 -12.87 -22.80 -11.87
N SER A 273 -13.89 -22.39 -11.10
CA SER A 273 -14.58 -21.11 -11.30
C SER A 273 -13.62 -19.92 -11.16
N GLY A 274 -12.71 -19.95 -10.17
CA GLY A 274 -11.69 -18.93 -10.00
C GLY A 274 -10.68 -18.89 -11.16
N LEU A 275 -10.26 -20.05 -11.67
CA LEU A 275 -9.39 -20.14 -12.86
C LEU A 275 -10.09 -19.58 -14.11
N ALA A 276 -11.37 -19.87 -14.30
CA ALA A 276 -12.16 -19.33 -15.41
C ALA A 276 -12.28 -17.79 -15.32
N LEU A 277 -12.50 -17.25 -14.11
CA LEU A 277 -12.51 -15.80 -13.87
C LEU A 277 -11.15 -15.17 -14.17
N LEU A 278 -10.07 -15.74 -13.65
CA LEU A 278 -8.70 -15.27 -13.93
C LEU A 278 -8.37 -15.32 -15.44
N GLY A 279 -8.88 -16.33 -16.14
CA GLY A 279 -8.77 -16.45 -17.60
C GLY A 279 -9.40 -15.26 -18.33
N ARG A 280 -10.60 -14.83 -17.93
CA ARG A 280 -11.26 -13.64 -18.52
C ARG A 280 -10.48 -12.36 -18.24
N ILE A 281 -10.07 -12.15 -16.98
CA ILE A 281 -9.23 -11.01 -16.59
C ILE A 281 -7.96 -10.95 -17.46
N THR A 282 -7.29 -12.09 -17.62
CA THR A 282 -6.05 -12.20 -18.41
C THR A 282 -6.30 -11.96 -19.90
N ALA A 283 -7.36 -12.54 -20.46
CA ALA A 283 -7.72 -12.34 -21.87
C ALA A 283 -7.97 -10.87 -22.18
N ARG A 284 -8.62 -10.16 -21.25
CA ARG A 284 -8.91 -8.74 -21.42
C ARG A 284 -7.67 -7.85 -21.29
N ALA A 285 -6.78 -8.17 -20.35
CA ALA A 285 -5.48 -7.50 -20.26
C ALA A 285 -4.66 -7.68 -21.55
N ARG A 286 -4.71 -8.87 -22.17
CA ARG A 286 -4.08 -9.12 -23.48
C ARG A 286 -4.75 -8.35 -24.61
N ALA A 287 -6.07 -8.24 -24.62
CA ALA A 287 -6.80 -7.45 -25.62
C ALA A 287 -6.42 -5.96 -25.55
N PHE A 288 -6.36 -5.40 -24.33
CA PHE A 288 -5.87 -4.03 -24.12
C PHE A 288 -4.44 -3.86 -24.62
N GLU A 289 -3.54 -4.78 -24.28
CA GLU A 289 -2.15 -4.71 -24.72
C GLU A 289 -2.05 -4.79 -26.25
N ALA A 290 -2.82 -5.67 -26.89
CA ALA A 290 -2.87 -5.77 -28.34
C ALA A 290 -3.39 -4.48 -29.00
N GLU A 291 -4.42 -3.85 -28.42
CA GLU A 291 -4.95 -2.56 -28.89
C GLU A 291 -3.90 -1.45 -28.78
N LYS A 292 -3.25 -1.30 -27.62
CA LYS A 292 -2.29 -0.20 -27.39
C LYS A 292 -0.97 -0.34 -28.15
N LEU A 293 -0.63 -1.55 -28.58
CA LEU A 293 0.61 -1.84 -29.30
C LEU A 293 0.38 -2.13 -30.79
N ALA A 294 -0.86 -2.02 -31.28
CA ALA A 294 -1.25 -2.42 -32.65
C ALA A 294 -0.44 -1.72 -33.75
N ASP A 295 -0.11 -0.43 -33.53
CA ASP A 295 0.57 0.42 -34.52
C ASP A 295 2.11 0.37 -34.41
N LEU A 296 2.66 -0.46 -33.52
CA LEU A 296 4.10 -0.57 -33.29
C LEU A 296 4.69 -1.80 -34.02
N PRO A 297 5.93 -1.71 -34.56
CA PRO A 297 6.62 -2.87 -35.13
C PRO A 297 6.79 -4.00 -34.10
N ALA A 298 6.43 -5.23 -34.49
CA ALA A 298 6.47 -6.38 -33.59
C ALA A 298 7.89 -6.68 -33.05
N GLU A 299 8.92 -6.39 -33.85
CA GLU A 299 10.32 -6.55 -33.45
C GLU A 299 10.74 -5.57 -32.34
N ASP A 300 10.27 -4.32 -32.41
CA ASP A 300 10.55 -3.27 -31.42
C ASP A 300 9.85 -3.58 -30.10
N VAL A 301 8.59 -4.02 -30.16
CA VAL A 301 7.85 -4.48 -28.97
C VAL A 301 8.58 -5.66 -28.32
N ALA A 302 9.02 -6.64 -29.11
CA ALA A 302 9.75 -7.80 -28.61
C ALA A 302 11.11 -7.39 -28.00
N ALA A 303 11.84 -6.47 -28.63
CA ALA A 303 13.09 -5.93 -28.12
C ALA A 303 12.89 -5.20 -26.80
N THR A 304 11.89 -4.33 -26.72
CA THR A 304 11.52 -3.60 -25.51
C THR A 304 11.19 -4.55 -24.37
N ARG A 305 10.40 -5.61 -24.61
CA ARG A 305 10.10 -6.62 -23.59
C ARG A 305 11.36 -7.33 -23.08
N ARG A 306 12.33 -7.63 -23.95
CA ARG A 306 13.60 -8.24 -23.52
C ARG A 306 14.38 -7.29 -22.62
N VAL A 307 14.53 -6.03 -23.01
CA VAL A 307 15.23 -5.00 -22.21
C VAL A 307 14.57 -4.83 -20.84
N LEU A 308 13.24 -4.69 -20.80
CA LEU A 308 12.52 -4.51 -19.54
C LEU A 308 12.65 -5.73 -18.61
N ARG A 309 12.62 -6.97 -19.14
CA ARG A 309 12.84 -8.19 -18.34
C ARG A 309 14.24 -8.24 -17.76
N GLU A 310 15.24 -7.90 -18.56
CA GLU A 310 16.65 -7.87 -18.12
C GLU A 310 16.86 -6.83 -17.01
N LEU A 311 16.28 -5.63 -17.16
CA LEU A 311 16.34 -4.59 -16.14
C LEU A 311 15.62 -5.03 -14.84
N ALA A 312 14.44 -5.63 -14.96
CA ALA A 312 13.67 -6.12 -13.81
C ALA A 312 14.39 -7.24 -13.05
N ALA A 313 15.09 -8.14 -13.76
CA ALA A 313 15.85 -9.22 -13.13
C ALA A 313 17.05 -8.72 -12.30
N ARG A 314 17.62 -7.57 -12.67
CA ARG A 314 18.76 -6.96 -11.97
C ARG A 314 18.37 -6.16 -10.73
N GLY A 315 17.14 -5.66 -10.66
CA GLY A 315 16.65 -4.79 -9.58
C GLY A 315 16.31 -5.47 -8.25
N GLY A 316 16.57 -6.78 -8.12
CA GLY A 316 16.36 -7.54 -6.88
C GLY A 316 17.64 -7.82 -6.08
N GLY A 317 18.75 -7.14 -6.40
CA GLY A 317 20.05 -7.26 -5.72
C GLY A 317 20.37 -6.07 -4.83
#